data_AF-A0A4Q4BR34-F1
#
_entry.id   AF-A0A4Q4BR34-F1
#
_cell.length_a   1.000
_cell.length_b   1.000
_cell.length_c   1.000
_cell.angle_alpha   90.00
_cell.angle_beta   90.00
_cell.angle_gamma   90.00
#
_symmetry.space_group_name_H-M   'P 1'
#
loop_
_entity.id
_entity.type
_entity.pdbx_description
1 polymer ?
#
loop_
_entity_poly.entity_id
_entity_poly.type
_entity_poly.pdbx_seq_one_letter_code
_entity_poly.pdbx_strand_id
1 'polypeptide(L)'
;FEAFNPLWLVWTGLADFRPMMGDYVPLIPWAAPALAGVAVAKALRIDQWRGTPTGRVAHTLTFPGRHSLIIYLVHQPILFGLFKAWVWLHS
;
A
#
# COMPACT_ATOMS: atom_id res chain seq x y z
N PHE A 1 -17.78 25.66 13.34
CA PHE A 1 -18.57 24.51 12.84
C PHE A 1 -18.07 23.25 13.51
N GLU A 2 -18.79 22.74 14.52
CA GLU A 2 -18.43 21.51 15.26
C GLU A 2 -18.57 20.21 14.44
N ALA A 3 -19.04 20.31 13.19
CA ALA A 3 -19.32 19.17 12.31
C ALA A 3 -18.08 18.36 11.88
N PHE A 4 -16.86 18.91 11.98
CA PHE A 4 -15.61 18.23 11.60
C PHE A 4 -14.82 17.67 12.80
N ASN A 5 -15.39 17.71 14.00
CA ASN A 5 -14.76 17.27 15.25
C ASN A 5 -15.06 15.83 15.75
N PRO A 6 -15.82 14.94 15.06
CA PRO A 6 -15.95 13.55 15.53
C PRO A 6 -14.73 12.69 15.17
N LEU A 7 -14.25 11.89 16.15
CA LEU A 7 -13.38 10.72 15.92
C LEU A 7 -13.90 9.80 14.78
N TRP A 8 -15.21 9.84 14.51
CA TRP A 8 -15.82 9.10 13.41
C TRP A 8 -15.42 9.60 12.01
N LEU A 9 -14.97 10.83 11.79
CA LEU A 9 -14.49 11.22 10.44
C LEU A 9 -13.05 10.75 10.17
N VAL A 10 -12.35 10.28 11.20
CA VAL A 10 -10.97 9.83 11.07
C VAL A 10 -10.88 8.66 10.09
N TRP A 11 -11.69 7.61 10.16
CA TRP A 11 -11.56 6.50 9.19
C TRP A 11 -11.72 6.93 7.72
N THR A 12 -12.50 7.98 7.46
CA THR A 12 -12.70 8.52 6.10
C THR A 12 -11.53 9.38 5.60
N GLY A 13 -10.72 9.96 6.48
CA GLY A 13 -9.68 10.91 6.09
C GLY A 13 -10.13 12.37 5.91
N LEU A 14 -11.40 12.66 6.21
CA LEU A 14 -11.97 14.02 6.21
C LEU A 14 -11.82 14.75 7.56
N ALA A 15 -11.29 14.07 8.60
CA ALA A 15 -11.04 14.68 9.89
C ALA A 15 -9.81 15.61 9.83
N ASP A 16 -9.95 16.80 10.43
CA ASP A 16 -8.88 17.80 10.53
C ASP A 16 -7.73 17.34 11.44
N PHE A 17 -8.03 16.43 12.38
CA PHE A 17 -7.04 15.80 13.26
C PHE A 17 -6.57 14.46 12.67
N ARG A 18 -5.30 14.39 12.28
CA ARG A 18 -4.63 13.14 11.91
C ARG A 18 -4.19 12.42 13.19
N PRO A 19 -4.70 11.21 13.50
CA PRO A 19 -4.24 10.46 14.67
C PRO A 19 -2.76 10.13 14.52
N MET A 20 -1.99 10.31 15.60
CA MET A 20 -0.57 9.94 15.69
C MET A 20 -0.39 8.41 15.82
N MET A 21 -1.06 7.66 14.95
CA MET A 21 -0.88 6.21 14.80
C MET A 21 -0.11 6.01 13.51
N GLY A 22 1.10 5.45 13.59
CA GLY A 22 2.04 5.36 12.46
C GLY A 22 1.49 4.67 11.21
N ASP A 23 0.45 3.85 11.37
CA ASP A 23 -0.17 3.05 10.29
C ASP A 23 -1.52 3.59 9.81
N TYR A 24 -1.89 4.81 10.17
CA TYR A 24 -3.16 5.38 9.75
C TYR A 24 -3.14 5.83 8.27
N VAL A 25 -3.89 5.10 7.43
CA VAL A 25 -4.10 5.40 6.01
C VAL A 25 -5.56 5.83 5.77
N PRO A 26 -5.83 7.08 5.34
CA PRO A 26 -7.18 7.58 5.12
C PRO A 26 -7.87 6.86 3.95
N LEU A 27 -9.12 6.40 4.14
CA LEU A 27 -9.81 5.57 3.14
C LEU A 27 -10.22 6.33 1.86
N ILE A 28 -10.71 7.57 1.97
CA ILE A 28 -11.25 8.31 0.81
C ILE A 28 -10.26 8.49 -0.35
N PRO A 29 -9.01 8.96 -0.16
CA PRO A 29 -8.10 9.16 -1.28
C PRO A 29 -7.74 7.84 -1.99
N TRP A 30 -7.82 6.70 -1.30
CA TRP A 30 -7.48 5.40 -1.85
C TRP A 30 -8.70 4.61 -2.36
N ALA A 31 -9.92 4.98 -1.94
CA ALA A 31 -11.14 4.31 -2.38
C ALA A 31 -11.34 4.42 -3.89
N ALA A 32 -11.12 5.61 -4.46
CA ALA A 32 -11.25 5.83 -5.91
C ALA A 32 -10.28 4.95 -6.74
N PRO A 33 -8.95 4.98 -6.54
CA PRO A 33 -8.04 4.11 -7.28
C PRO A 33 -8.26 2.62 -6.98
N ALA A 34 -8.64 2.23 -5.76
CA ALA A 34 -8.97 0.85 -5.42
C ALA A 34 -10.19 0.34 -6.21
N LEU A 35 -11.28 1.11 -6.24
CA LEU A 35 -12.48 0.78 -7.00
C LEU A 35 -12.23 0.82 -8.51
N ALA A 36 -11.40 1.74 -9.00
CA ALA A 36 -10.98 1.77 -10.39
C ALA A 36 -10.23 0.48 -10.78
N GLY A 37 -9.32 0.00 -9.93
CA GLY A 37 -8.64 -1.28 -10.12
C GLY A 37 -9.61 -2.47 -10.19
N VAL A 38 -10.61 -2.50 -9.30
CA VAL A 38 -11.67 -3.54 -9.31
C VAL A 38 -12.54 -3.44 -10.58
N ALA A 39 -12.90 -2.23 -11.00
CA ALA A 39 -13.69 -2.02 -12.21
C ALA A 39 -12.93 -2.47 -13.46
N VAL A 40 -11.63 -2.16 -13.56
CA VAL A 40 -10.76 -2.64 -14.64
C VAL A 40 -10.63 -4.16 -14.62
N ALA A 41 -10.42 -4.76 -13.44
CA ALA A 41 -10.33 -6.22 -13.32
C ALA A 41 -11.60 -6.93 -13.78
N LYS A 42 -12.77 -6.38 -13.44
CA LYS A 42 -14.08 -6.87 -13.92
C LYS A 42 -14.28 -6.64 -15.42
N ALA A 43 -13.90 -5.46 -15.94
CA ALA A 43 -13.99 -5.15 -17.37
C ALA A 43 -13.12 -6.10 -18.21
N LEU A 44 -11.94 -6.46 -17.69
CA LEU A 44 -11.03 -7.44 -18.30
C LEU A 44 -11.42 -8.90 -17.96
N ARG A 45 -12.51 -9.13 -17.21
CA ARG A 45 -13.00 -10.45 -16.76
C ARG A 45 -11.93 -11.30 -16.08
N ILE A 46 -10.97 -10.66 -15.40
CA ILE A 46 -9.87 -11.33 -14.68
C ILE A 46 -10.45 -12.19 -13.55
N ASP A 47 -11.57 -11.78 -12.96
CA ASP A 47 -12.33 -12.53 -11.95
C ASP A 47 -12.89 -13.87 -12.48
N GLN A 48 -13.07 -13.98 -13.78
CA GLN A 48 -13.56 -15.20 -14.44
C GLN A 48 -12.43 -16.07 -14.99
N TRP A 49 -11.19 -15.61 -14.86
CA TRP A 49 -10.01 -16.31 -15.31
C TRP A 49 -9.68 -17.45 -14.34
N ARG A 50 -10.28 -18.62 -14.59
CA ARG A 50 -10.09 -19.85 -13.83
C ARG A 50 -8.84 -20.66 -14.24
N GLY A 51 -8.09 -20.17 -15.23
CA GLY A 51 -6.86 -20.83 -15.66
C GLY A 51 -5.82 -20.72 -14.56
N THR A 52 -5.28 -21.85 -14.08
CA THR A 52 -3.97 -21.84 -13.44
C THR A 52 -3.03 -21.11 -14.39
N PRO A 53 -2.30 -20.08 -13.97
CA PRO A 53 -1.49 -19.32 -14.89
C PRO A 53 -0.29 -20.16 -15.35
N THR A 54 -0.49 -20.95 -16.40
CA THR A 54 0.51 -21.86 -16.97
C THR A 54 1.36 -21.09 -17.96
N GLY A 55 2.31 -20.30 -17.46
CA GLY A 55 3.26 -19.58 -18.30
C GLY A 55 4.32 -18.84 -17.49
N ARG A 56 5.54 -18.76 -18.03
CA ARG A 56 6.66 -18.01 -17.42
C ARG A 56 6.24 -16.58 -17.02
N VAL A 57 5.41 -15.93 -17.86
CA VAL A 57 4.91 -14.57 -17.65
C VAL A 57 4.06 -14.45 -16.38
N ALA A 58 3.22 -15.44 -16.09
CA ALA A 58 2.39 -15.40 -14.91
C ALA A 58 3.16 -15.76 -13.62
N HIS A 59 4.17 -16.61 -13.74
CA HIS A 59 5.13 -16.84 -12.65
C HIS A 59 5.95 -15.58 -12.37
N THR A 60 6.34 -14.80 -13.37
CA THR A 60 7.01 -13.51 -13.17
C THR A 60 6.08 -12.42 -12.64
N LEU A 61 4.78 -12.43 -12.97
CA LEU A 61 3.81 -11.48 -12.41
C LEU A 61 3.42 -11.80 -10.95
N THR A 62 3.41 -13.08 -10.57
CA THR A 62 3.18 -13.50 -9.17
C THR A 62 4.44 -13.43 -8.31
N PHE A 63 5.63 -13.40 -8.92
CA PHE A 63 6.91 -13.25 -8.23
C PHE A 63 7.02 -12.00 -7.34
N PRO A 64 6.74 -10.77 -7.81
CA PRO A 64 6.84 -9.57 -6.97
C PRO A 64 5.87 -9.64 -5.79
N GLY A 65 4.66 -10.15 -5.99
CA GLY A 65 3.67 -10.35 -4.92
C GLY A 65 4.13 -11.36 -3.85
N ARG A 66 4.79 -12.44 -4.25
CA ARG A 66 5.33 -13.47 -3.32
C ARG A 66 6.56 -12.98 -2.56
N HIS A 67 7.35 -12.07 -3.12
CA HIS A 67 8.55 -11.53 -2.49
C HIS A 67 8.30 -10.21 -1.75
N SER A 68 7.08 -9.67 -1.78
CA SER A 68 6.68 -8.46 -1.04
C SER A 68 7.11 -8.50 0.43
N LEU A 69 6.98 -9.66 1.08
CA LEU A 69 7.37 -9.85 2.48
C LEU A 69 8.88 -9.71 2.69
N ILE A 70 9.67 -10.30 1.80
CA ILE A 70 11.14 -10.22 1.86
C ILE A 70 11.58 -8.78 1.60
N ILE A 71 10.98 -8.12 0.61
CA ILE A 71 11.25 -6.71 0.30
C ILE A 71 10.94 -5.83 1.52
N TYR A 72 9.80 -6.04 2.18
CA TYR A 72 9.43 -5.32 3.42
C TYR A 72 10.42 -5.55 4.56
N LEU A 73 10.81 -6.81 4.79
CA LEU A 73 11.75 -7.18 5.86
C LEU A 73 13.16 -6.64 5.61
N VAL A 74 13.61 -6.62 4.36
CA VAL A 74 14.94 -6.15 3.97
C VAL A 74 15.00 -4.62 3.94
N HIS A 75 13.89 -3.93 3.71
CA HIS A 75 13.88 -2.47 3.67
C HIS A 75 14.27 -1.84 5.02
N GLN A 76 13.82 -2.43 6.13
CA GLN A 76 14.13 -1.97 7.50
C GLN A 76 15.65 -1.86 7.75
N PRO A 77 16.47 -2.93 7.63
CA PRO A 77 17.90 -2.85 7.83
C PRO A 77 18.63 -2.00 6.79
N ILE A 78 18.15 -1.94 5.54
CA ILE A 78 18.75 -1.06 4.50
C ILE A 78 18.62 0.41 4.92
N LEU A 79 17.44 0.85 5.35
CA LEU A 79 17.24 2.24 5.79
C LEU A 79 18.14 2.59 6.98
N PHE A 80 18.25 1.70 7.97
CA PHE A 80 19.15 1.89 9.10
C PHE A 80 20.63 1.92 8.69
N GLY A 81 21.04 1.06 7.74
CA GLY A 81 22.40 1.05 7.20
C GLY A 81 22.73 2.31 6.43
N LEU A 82 21.83 2.76 5.56
CA LEU A 82 21.99 3.96 4.75
C LEU A 82 22.06 5.22 5.63
N PHE A 83 21.16 5.33 6.62
CA PHE A 83 21.14 6.44 7.55
C PHE A 83 22.43 6.49 8.37
N LYS A 84 22.90 5.34 8.89
CA LYS A 84 24.18 5.29 9.63
C LYS A 84 25.38 5.63 8.76
N ALA A 85 25.44 5.15 7.53
CA ALA A 85 26.52 5.48 6.59
C ALA A 85 26.52 6.98 6.26
N TRP A 86 25.34 7.57 6.07
CA TRP A 86 25.19 9.01 5.82
C TRP A 86 25.65 9.85 7.01
N VAL A 87 25.25 9.49 8.24
CA VAL A 87 25.71 10.15 9.46
C VAL A 87 27.24 10.05 9.59
N TRP A 88 27.82 8.87 9.36
CA TRP A 88 29.27 8.67 9.42
C TRP A 88 30.03 9.53 8.39
N LEU A 89 29.46 9.76 7.21
CA LEU A 89 30.07 10.61 6.17
C LEU A 89 29.98 12.11 6.49
N HIS A 90 29.02 12.53 7.33
CA HIS A 90 28.83 13.91 7.79
C HIS A 90 29.44 14.19 9.18
N SER A 91 30.13 13.21 9.77
CA SER A 91 30.85 13.30 11.06
C SER A 91 32.34 13.53 10.82
#